data_AF-A0AA44TFB4-F1
#
_entry.id   AF-A0AA44TFB4-F1
#
_cell.length_a   1.000
_cell.length_b   1.000
_cell.length_c   1.000
_cell.angle_alpha   90.00
_cell.angle_beta   90.00
_cell.angle_gamma   90.00
#
_symmetry.space_group_name_H-M   'P 1'
#
loop_
_entity.id
_entity.type
_entity.pdbx_description
1 polymer ?
#
loop_
_entity_poly.entity_id
_entity_poly.type
_entity_poly.pdbx_seq_one_letter_code
_entity_poly.pdbx_strand_id
1 'polypeptide(L)'
;MLLKLPNVYIVYIDLKGYSKLKEDQKHTLLCEFIPDQFEERFQKHIEKAEVSNTWGDAVLAVFSNGAEAADFMLTYRDAFSQLSYDKLPVIPRIAGHYGEVYKFFDKILKKDNVMGKNVDTTARIEPITRPGEVFVTKEFKEALEDTLELKGTYDFSDLGILDLAKDFGKMELFRLRGYGEEEQIVDSLFEQKINDSLPELDESSDEEEKTIKRIEDMKKKSEIEREIDKQFINIEKKSGAFLEKLAGICKSSGLYEQSLEVIFELQNRTVTIDRGVHLRPYASKKKIITIKADCLSRLGKYEEAATLLYSLWQSIDDKNSKDAYDILSTLAAQFKRRALASRPGDVKIDLLNRAKGLYLTAFKINPQEYYPAINAAYLYRMTEELGHEQSKEIGKKLAAYIIKTWGKTGIERNWWLDASLAEAKILQGRFSEAAADFRDAMGEYVNKTKMFELESTKAQIEQYLKVVGLEEDGAEILDVLDEWIHQYEEKEYVK
;
A
#
# COMPACT_ATOMS: atom_id res chain seq x y z
N MET A 1 12.66 47.92 29.25
CA MET A 1 12.31 47.28 30.54
C MET A 1 11.70 45.93 30.19
N LEU A 2 12.07 44.87 30.88
CA LEU A 2 11.54 43.53 30.66
C LEU A 2 10.38 43.33 31.66
N LEU A 3 9.16 43.17 31.17
CA LEU A 3 7.95 43.00 31.97
C LEU A 3 7.57 41.52 31.98
N LYS A 4 7.47 40.91 33.16
CA LYS A 4 7.04 39.51 33.30
C LYS A 4 5.51 39.45 33.30
N LEU A 5 4.93 38.68 32.39
CA LEU A 5 3.51 38.36 32.33
C LEU A 5 3.35 36.89 32.77
N PRO A 6 2.87 36.60 33.98
CA PRO A 6 2.94 35.25 34.55
C PRO A 6 1.89 34.28 34.00
N ASN A 7 0.74 34.81 33.57
CA ASN A 7 -0.47 34.04 33.26
C ASN A 7 -1.05 34.57 31.94
N VAL A 8 -0.57 34.04 30.82
CA VAL A 8 -1.04 34.44 29.49
C VAL A 8 -1.20 33.25 28.57
N TYR A 9 -2.11 33.40 27.61
CA TYR A 9 -2.36 32.47 26.52
C TYR A 9 -1.49 32.87 25.33
N ILE A 10 -0.63 31.97 24.89
CA ILE A 10 0.32 32.17 23.80
C ILE A 10 -0.23 31.43 22.59
N VAL A 11 -0.40 32.13 21.47
CA VAL A 11 -0.91 31.59 20.22
C VAL A 11 0.17 31.72 19.16
N TYR A 12 0.48 30.62 18.48
CA TYR A 12 1.40 30.59 17.36
C TYR A 12 0.70 29.99 16.12
N ILE A 13 0.81 30.67 14.99
CA ILE A 13 0.17 30.27 13.73
C ILE A 13 1.21 30.23 12.62
N ASP A 14 1.11 29.24 11.75
CA ASP A 14 1.86 29.13 10.49
C ASP A 14 0.93 28.64 9.36
N LEU A 15 1.28 28.91 8.10
CA LEU A 15 0.46 28.52 6.95
C LEU A 15 1.11 27.37 6.18
N LYS A 16 0.59 26.15 6.35
CA LYS A 16 1.05 25.01 5.55
C LYS A 16 0.78 25.27 4.08
N GLY A 17 1.83 25.15 3.27
CA GLY A 17 1.77 25.35 1.82
C GLY A 17 2.33 26.69 1.36
N TYR A 18 2.60 27.62 2.28
CA TYR A 18 3.11 28.97 1.98
C TYR A 18 4.41 28.94 1.16
N SER A 19 5.37 28.07 1.52
CA SER A 19 6.64 27.93 0.80
C SER A 19 6.50 27.44 -0.65
N LYS A 20 5.34 26.88 -1.03
CA LYS A 20 5.03 26.39 -2.38
C LYS A 20 4.23 27.39 -3.22
N LEU A 21 3.82 28.52 -2.64
CA LEU A 21 3.11 29.58 -3.37
C LEU A 21 4.03 30.27 -4.37
N LYS A 22 3.47 30.59 -5.54
CA LYS A 22 4.10 31.51 -6.50
C LYS A 22 4.08 32.96 -5.94
N GLU A 23 4.91 33.84 -6.49
CA GLU A 23 5.01 35.22 -5.97
C GLU A 23 3.72 36.03 -6.10
N ASP A 24 2.96 35.85 -7.18
CA ASP A 24 1.63 36.42 -7.34
C ASP A 24 0.66 35.93 -6.25
N GLN A 25 0.73 34.64 -5.91
CA GLN A 25 -0.08 34.06 -4.84
C GLN A 25 0.34 34.55 -3.45
N LYS A 26 1.64 34.73 -3.20
CA LYS A 26 2.12 35.33 -1.93
C LYS A 26 1.66 36.77 -1.80
N HIS A 27 1.67 37.53 -2.89
CA HIS A 27 1.14 38.89 -2.91
C HIS A 27 -0.36 38.90 -2.57
N THR A 28 -1.17 38.09 -3.26
CA THR A 28 -2.60 37.98 -2.95
C THR A 28 -2.85 37.55 -1.50
N LEU A 29 -2.06 36.62 -0.96
CA LEU A 29 -2.22 36.19 0.43
C LEU A 29 -1.87 37.29 1.43
N LEU A 30 -0.71 37.93 1.31
CA LEU A 30 -0.18 38.85 2.32
C LEU A 30 -0.70 40.29 2.18
N CYS A 31 -1.04 40.72 0.97
CA CYS A 31 -1.41 42.11 0.69
C CYS A 31 -2.92 42.30 0.47
N GLU A 32 -3.68 41.23 0.24
CA GLU A 32 -5.13 41.31 0.01
C GLU A 32 -5.85 40.45 1.06
N PHE A 33 -5.71 39.12 1.01
CA PHE A 33 -6.50 38.21 1.84
C PHE A 33 -6.33 38.41 3.35
N ILE A 34 -5.09 38.37 3.87
CA ILE A 34 -4.86 38.53 5.31
C ILE A 34 -5.30 39.91 5.80
N PRO A 35 -4.97 41.04 5.12
CA PRO A 35 -5.50 42.35 5.47
C PRO A 35 -7.02 42.43 5.48
N ASP A 36 -7.70 41.92 4.46
CA ASP A 36 -9.18 41.93 4.38
C ASP A 36 -9.79 41.16 5.56
N GLN A 37 -9.29 39.94 5.83
CA GLN A 37 -9.74 39.15 6.98
C GLN A 37 -9.37 39.79 8.32
N PHE A 38 -8.26 40.54 8.37
CA PHE A 38 -7.85 41.26 9.56
C PHE A 38 -8.84 42.36 9.90
N GLU A 39 -9.20 43.22 8.94
CA GLU A 39 -10.18 44.29 9.14
C GLU A 39 -11.58 43.73 9.48
N GLU A 40 -12.01 42.67 8.81
CA GLU A 40 -13.35 42.10 9.01
C GLU A 40 -13.50 41.29 10.30
N ARG A 41 -12.48 40.50 10.66
CA ARG A 41 -12.63 39.41 11.64
C ARG A 41 -11.61 39.45 12.77
N PHE A 42 -10.34 39.74 12.48
CA PHE A 42 -9.26 39.56 13.47
C PHE A 42 -9.00 40.80 14.34
N GLN A 43 -9.26 42.01 13.83
CA GLN A 43 -8.93 43.28 14.49
C GLN A 43 -9.50 43.35 15.91
N LYS A 44 -10.78 42.99 16.09
CA LYS A 44 -11.48 43.00 17.39
C LYS A 44 -10.82 42.14 18.47
N HIS A 45 -10.07 41.11 18.07
CA HIS A 45 -9.34 40.23 18.99
C HIS A 45 -7.90 40.72 19.16
N ILE A 46 -7.23 41.08 18.08
CA ILE A 46 -5.82 41.50 18.10
C ILE A 46 -5.62 42.80 18.89
N GLU A 47 -6.58 43.72 18.87
CA GLU A 47 -6.55 44.93 19.70
C GLU A 47 -6.57 44.64 21.21
N LYS A 48 -7.01 43.44 21.61
CA LYS A 48 -7.02 42.97 23.01
C LYS A 48 -5.80 42.10 23.35
N ALA A 49 -4.91 41.84 22.39
CA ALA A 49 -3.68 41.10 22.63
C ALA A 49 -2.66 41.97 23.39
N GLU A 50 -1.96 41.38 24.35
CA GLU A 50 -0.83 42.01 25.04
C GLU A 50 0.34 42.26 24.09
N VAL A 51 0.54 41.33 23.15
CA VAL A 51 1.52 41.38 22.07
C VAL A 51 0.94 40.65 20.87
N SER A 52 1.06 41.25 19.68
CA SER A 52 0.76 40.60 18.41
C SER A 52 1.81 40.97 17.39
N ASN A 53 2.45 39.96 16.81
CA ASN A 53 3.54 40.09 15.86
C ASN A 53 3.36 39.10 14.70
N THR A 54 3.64 39.57 13.49
CA THR A 54 3.71 38.73 12.30
C THR A 54 5.12 38.70 11.73
N TRP A 55 5.51 37.55 11.17
CA TRP A 55 6.77 37.35 10.45
C TRP A 55 6.50 36.51 9.21
N GLY A 56 6.30 37.16 8.06
CA GLY A 56 5.85 36.47 6.85
C GLY A 56 4.44 35.91 7.05
N ASP A 57 4.29 34.60 6.93
CA ASP A 57 3.06 33.84 7.15
C ASP A 57 2.82 33.42 8.61
N ALA A 58 3.81 33.61 9.48
CA ALA A 58 3.69 33.28 10.90
C ALA A 58 3.04 34.40 11.71
N VAL A 59 2.19 34.03 12.66
CA VAL A 59 1.56 34.95 13.64
C VAL A 59 1.89 34.48 15.05
N LEU A 60 2.36 35.39 15.90
CA LEU A 60 2.51 35.20 17.34
C LEU A 60 1.62 36.22 18.04
N ALA A 61 0.65 35.75 18.81
CA ALA A 61 -0.22 36.60 19.62
C ALA A 61 -0.25 36.11 21.08
N VAL A 62 -0.31 37.04 22.02
CA VAL A 62 -0.35 36.76 23.46
C VAL A 62 -1.54 37.47 24.08
N PHE A 63 -2.37 36.75 24.82
CA PHE A 63 -3.60 37.27 25.41
C PHE A 63 -3.62 37.04 26.93
N SER A 64 -4.16 38.00 27.66
CA SER A 64 -4.45 37.84 29.10
C SER A 64 -5.80 37.15 29.34
N ASN A 65 -6.66 37.08 28.33
CA ASN A 65 -7.99 36.46 28.40
C ASN A 65 -8.04 35.23 27.47
N GLY A 66 -8.44 34.08 28.03
CA GLY A 66 -8.51 32.82 27.29
C GLY A 66 -9.60 32.79 26.22
N ALA A 67 -10.73 33.45 26.45
CA ALA A 67 -11.82 33.55 25.47
C ALA A 67 -11.35 34.24 24.20
N GLU A 68 -10.65 35.37 24.35
CA GLU A 68 -10.11 36.12 23.22
C GLU A 68 -9.06 35.32 22.46
N ALA A 69 -8.24 34.53 23.15
CA ALA A 69 -7.28 33.64 22.51
C ALA A 69 -7.99 32.52 21.72
N ALA A 70 -8.93 31.82 22.35
CA ALA A 70 -9.67 30.72 21.74
C ALA A 70 -10.52 31.20 20.54
N ASP A 71 -11.25 32.30 20.69
CA ASP A 71 -12.03 32.90 19.62
C ASP A 71 -11.14 33.36 18.47
N PHE A 72 -9.99 33.97 18.76
CA PHE A 72 -9.04 34.35 17.73
C PHE A 72 -8.54 33.12 16.95
N MET A 73 -8.16 32.05 17.64
CA MET A 73 -7.67 30.81 17.03
C MET A 73 -8.73 30.17 16.12
N LEU A 74 -9.97 30.03 16.60
CA LEU A 74 -11.06 29.43 15.83
C LEU A 74 -11.50 30.34 14.67
N THR A 75 -11.61 31.65 14.90
CA THR A 75 -11.93 32.62 13.84
C THR A 75 -10.86 32.62 12.75
N TYR A 76 -9.58 32.53 13.13
CA TYR A 76 -8.48 32.44 12.18
C TYR A 76 -8.53 31.14 11.38
N ARG A 77 -8.74 30.00 12.03
CA ARG A 77 -8.96 28.71 11.36
C ARG A 77 -10.09 28.80 10.32
N ASP A 78 -11.22 29.36 10.73
CA ASP A 78 -12.46 29.35 9.95
C ASP A 78 -12.43 30.34 8.77
N ALA A 79 -11.67 31.44 8.88
CA ALA A 79 -11.42 32.34 7.76
C ALA A 79 -10.75 31.63 6.57
N PHE A 80 -9.87 30.66 6.83
CA PHE A 80 -9.21 29.86 5.81
C PHE A 80 -10.05 28.64 5.35
N SER A 81 -11.05 28.21 6.14
CA SER A 81 -11.97 27.13 5.73
C SER A 81 -13.10 27.64 4.83
N GLN A 82 -13.66 28.83 5.14
CA GLN A 82 -14.82 29.41 4.46
C GLN A 82 -14.51 30.06 3.10
N LEU A 83 -13.24 30.33 2.78
CA LEU A 83 -12.81 31.00 1.54
C LEU A 83 -12.02 30.07 0.59
N SER A 84 -12.31 28.77 0.66
CA SER A 84 -11.68 27.76 -0.20
C SER A 84 -12.34 27.71 -1.58
N TYR A 85 -12.05 28.65 -2.50
CA TYR A 85 -12.16 28.37 -3.94
C TYR A 85 -11.04 29.03 -4.77
N ASP A 86 -10.22 28.15 -5.37
CA ASP A 86 -9.34 28.26 -6.54
C ASP A 86 -8.00 29.04 -6.53
N LYS A 87 -7.65 29.89 -5.55
CA LYS A 87 -6.41 30.71 -5.70
C LYS A 87 -5.27 30.52 -4.69
N LEU A 88 -5.54 30.18 -3.43
CA LEU A 88 -4.51 30.10 -2.38
C LEU A 88 -4.52 28.75 -1.65
N PRO A 89 -3.68 27.78 -2.05
CA PRO A 89 -3.62 26.44 -1.44
C PRO A 89 -2.85 26.46 -0.10
N VAL A 90 -3.31 27.25 0.86
CA VAL A 90 -2.74 27.34 2.22
C VAL A 90 -3.77 26.99 3.28
N ILE A 91 -3.32 26.33 4.34
CA ILE A 91 -4.17 25.94 5.46
C ILE A 91 -3.42 26.24 6.77
N PRO A 92 -4.04 26.94 7.74
CA PRO A 92 -3.37 27.31 8.98
C PRO A 92 -3.09 26.12 9.87
N ARG A 93 -1.99 26.18 10.61
CA ARG A 93 -1.68 25.35 11.77
C ARG A 93 -1.61 26.25 12.98
N ILE A 94 -2.38 25.95 14.01
CA ILE A 94 -2.57 26.85 15.14
C ILE A 94 -2.22 26.13 16.44
N ALA A 95 -1.23 26.63 17.16
CA ALA A 95 -0.80 26.11 18.44
C ALA A 95 -1.09 27.09 19.58
N GLY A 96 -1.53 26.56 20.72
CA GLY A 96 -1.80 27.31 21.94
C GLY A 96 -1.06 26.74 23.15
N HIS A 97 -0.53 27.61 24.00
CA HIS A 97 0.07 27.23 25.28
C HIS A 97 -0.25 28.29 26.34
N TYR A 98 -0.21 27.92 27.61
CA TYR A 98 -0.47 28.83 28.72
C TYR A 98 0.70 28.82 29.70
N GLY A 99 1.16 30.01 30.07
CA GLY A 99 2.25 30.16 31.03
C GLY A 99 2.90 31.53 31.00
N GLU A 100 4.03 31.66 31.68
CA GLU A 100 4.74 32.93 31.80
C GLU A 100 5.52 33.31 30.53
N VAL A 101 5.55 34.61 30.22
CA VAL A 101 6.39 35.21 29.18
C VAL A 101 7.03 36.51 29.67
N TYR A 102 8.07 36.95 28.96
CA TYR A 102 8.74 38.22 29.21
C TYR A 102 8.48 39.17 28.04
N LYS A 103 7.64 40.19 28.28
CA LYS A 103 7.33 41.26 27.34
C LYS A 103 8.43 42.32 27.36
N PHE A 104 8.85 42.80 26.21
CA PHE A 104 9.83 43.86 26.06
C PHE A 104 9.54 44.71 24.82
N PHE A 105 9.95 45.97 24.86
CA PHE A 105 9.85 46.85 23.69
C PHE A 105 11.04 46.60 22.75
N ASP A 106 10.77 46.10 21.55
CA ASP A 106 11.77 45.91 20.51
C ASP A 106 12.11 47.26 19.86
N LYS A 107 13.34 47.73 20.09
CA LYS A 107 13.80 49.03 19.59
C LYS A 107 14.02 49.08 18.08
N ILE A 108 14.16 47.93 17.42
CA ILE A 108 14.33 47.80 15.97
C ILE A 108 12.96 47.82 15.32
N LEU A 109 12.05 46.97 15.77
CA LEU A 109 10.69 46.86 15.22
C LEU A 109 9.73 47.95 15.72
N LYS A 110 10.13 48.73 16.73
CA LYS A 110 9.34 49.80 17.38
C LYS A 110 7.98 49.31 17.90
N LYS A 111 7.92 48.06 18.35
CA LYS A 111 6.72 47.40 18.87
C LYS A 111 7.04 46.51 20.05
N ASP A 112 6.03 46.17 20.83
CA ASP A 112 6.18 45.20 21.90
C ASP A 112 6.39 43.79 21.33
N ASN A 113 7.24 43.02 22.00
CA ASN A 113 7.55 41.64 21.64
C ASN A 113 7.65 40.79 22.92
N VAL A 114 7.62 39.47 22.77
CA VAL A 114 7.74 38.52 23.87
C VAL A 114 8.89 37.57 23.66
N MET A 115 9.47 37.11 24.76
CA MET A 115 10.44 36.02 24.78
C MET A 115 10.17 35.11 25.97
N GLY A 116 10.68 33.89 25.91
CA GLY A 116 10.64 32.94 27.02
C GLY A 116 10.42 31.51 26.55
N LYS A 117 10.70 30.57 27.45
CA LYS A 117 10.58 29.14 27.18
C LYS A 117 9.20 28.75 26.66
N ASN A 118 8.14 29.34 27.19
CA ASN A 118 6.76 29.02 26.81
C ASN A 118 6.41 29.51 25.39
N VAL A 119 7.06 30.58 24.91
CA VAL A 119 6.96 31.02 23.51
C VAL A 119 7.62 29.97 22.60
N ASP A 120 8.81 29.51 22.98
CA ASP A 120 9.52 28.46 22.24
C ASP A 120 8.72 27.14 22.22
N THR A 121 8.14 26.74 23.35
CA THR A 121 7.27 25.56 23.45
C THR A 121 6.12 25.65 22.45
N THR A 122 5.41 26.79 22.40
CA THR A 122 4.28 26.99 21.48
C THR A 122 4.71 26.85 20.01
N ALA A 123 5.84 27.45 19.65
CA ALA A 123 6.44 27.34 18.32
C ALA A 123 6.98 25.93 17.97
N ARG A 124 7.00 24.98 18.92
CA ARG A 124 7.35 23.56 18.70
C ARG A 124 6.14 22.64 18.61
N ILE A 125 4.97 23.13 19.04
CA ILE A 125 3.68 22.46 18.83
C ILE A 125 3.17 22.73 17.41
N GLU A 126 3.36 23.95 16.88
CA GLU A 126 2.86 24.30 15.53
C GLU A 126 3.28 23.29 14.46
N PRO A 127 4.55 22.86 14.32
CA PRO A 127 4.94 22.01 13.20
C PRO A 127 4.28 20.62 13.21
N ILE A 128 3.92 20.14 14.40
CA ILE A 128 3.21 18.86 14.60
C ILE A 128 1.68 19.05 14.56
N THR A 129 1.21 20.29 14.60
CA THR A 129 -0.21 20.63 14.48
C THR A 129 -0.69 20.29 13.06
N ARG A 130 -1.82 19.59 13.00
CA ARG A 130 -2.40 19.21 11.72
C ARG A 130 -2.99 20.44 11.02
N PRO A 131 -2.96 20.50 9.68
CA PRO A 131 -3.46 21.66 8.94
C PRO A 131 -4.97 21.78 9.11
N GLY A 132 -5.44 22.96 9.47
CA GLY A 132 -6.85 23.28 9.72
C GLY A 132 -7.27 22.98 11.14
N GLU A 133 -6.33 22.64 12.03
CA GLU A 133 -6.62 22.26 13.41
C GLU A 133 -5.93 23.21 14.40
N VAL A 134 -6.45 23.19 15.63
CA VAL A 134 -5.97 23.99 16.76
C VAL A 134 -5.51 23.08 17.87
N PHE A 135 -4.21 22.99 18.12
CA PHE A 135 -3.64 22.17 19.20
C PHE A 135 -3.26 23.03 20.39
N VAL A 136 -3.66 22.61 21.58
CA VAL A 136 -3.39 23.33 22.83
C VAL A 136 -2.79 22.39 23.86
N THR A 137 -1.96 22.92 24.76
CA THR A 137 -1.43 22.12 25.87
C THR A 137 -2.47 21.90 26.97
N LYS A 138 -2.20 20.93 27.85
CA LYS A 138 -2.98 20.72 29.07
C LYS A 138 -3.17 22.01 29.87
N GLU A 139 -2.11 22.78 30.07
CA GLU A 139 -2.15 24.02 30.84
C GLU A 139 -3.08 25.06 30.19
N PHE A 140 -3.11 25.12 28.85
CA PHE A 140 -4.03 26.01 28.13
C PHE A 140 -5.48 25.59 28.34
N LYS A 141 -5.75 24.28 28.19
CA LYS A 141 -7.08 23.71 28.41
C LYS A 141 -7.58 24.00 29.82
N GLU A 142 -6.80 23.63 30.84
CA GLU A 142 -7.17 23.80 32.25
C GLU A 142 -7.40 25.27 32.58
N ALA A 143 -6.51 26.18 32.13
CA ALA A 143 -6.69 27.61 32.34
C ALA A 143 -7.94 28.17 31.64
N LEU A 144 -8.31 27.64 30.46
CA LEU A 144 -9.53 28.06 29.75
C LEU A 144 -10.79 27.54 30.45
N GLU A 145 -10.80 26.27 30.88
CA GLU A 145 -11.92 25.61 31.56
C GLU A 145 -12.23 26.21 32.94
N ASP A 146 -11.20 26.72 33.64
CA ASP A 146 -11.35 27.43 34.92
C ASP A 146 -12.10 28.77 34.80
N THR A 147 -12.27 29.28 33.58
CA THR A 147 -13.02 30.52 33.32
C THR A 147 -14.52 30.22 33.20
N LEU A 148 -15.25 30.37 34.31
CA LEU A 148 -16.69 30.03 34.45
C LEU A 148 -17.61 30.57 33.35
N GLU A 149 -17.29 31.72 32.77
CA GLU A 149 -18.08 32.39 31.71
C GLU A 149 -18.01 31.67 30.34
N LEU A 150 -17.08 30.72 30.16
CA LEU A 150 -16.79 30.06 28.88
C LEU A 150 -17.32 28.62 28.80
N LYS A 151 -17.97 28.12 29.86
CA LYS A 151 -18.54 26.77 29.88
C LYS A 151 -19.58 26.59 28.77
N GLY A 152 -19.37 25.58 27.93
CA GLY A 152 -20.26 25.29 26.80
C GLY A 152 -20.03 26.20 25.57
N THR A 153 -18.89 26.91 25.50
CA THR A 153 -18.48 27.68 24.31
C THR A 153 -17.45 26.94 23.47
N TYR A 154 -16.59 26.14 24.13
CA TYR A 154 -15.54 25.36 23.50
C TYR A 154 -15.60 23.90 23.96
N ASP A 155 -15.13 23.00 23.10
CA ASP A 155 -14.90 21.59 23.40
C ASP A 155 -13.44 21.22 23.15
N PHE A 156 -12.99 20.17 23.83
CA PHE A 156 -11.63 19.64 23.69
C PHE A 156 -11.66 18.15 23.34
N SER A 157 -10.89 17.76 22.32
CA SER A 157 -10.56 16.35 22.06
C SER A 157 -9.17 16.03 22.58
N ASP A 158 -9.01 14.88 23.21
CA ASP A 158 -7.70 14.40 23.65
C ASP A 158 -6.88 13.92 22.43
N LEU A 159 -5.63 14.36 22.33
CA LEU A 159 -4.68 13.92 21.30
C LEU A 159 -3.57 13.03 21.89
N GLY A 160 -3.56 12.84 23.21
CA GLY A 160 -2.56 12.12 23.96
C GLY A 160 -1.22 12.83 24.07
N ILE A 161 -0.19 12.05 24.40
CA ILE A 161 1.18 12.53 24.55
C ILE A 161 1.90 12.44 23.21
N LEU A 162 2.21 13.59 22.60
CA LEU A 162 2.88 13.69 21.30
C LEU A 162 4.34 14.16 21.45
N ASP A 163 5.21 13.66 20.57
CA ASP A 163 6.59 14.14 20.42
C ASP A 163 6.60 15.50 19.72
N LEU A 164 7.22 16.50 20.36
CA LEU A 164 7.35 17.85 19.82
C LEU A 164 8.46 17.94 18.77
N ALA A 165 8.34 18.89 17.85
CA ALA A 165 9.32 19.07 16.79
C ALA A 165 10.74 19.34 17.34
N LYS A 166 11.77 18.92 16.59
CA LYS A 166 13.20 19.13 16.92
C LYS A 166 13.63 18.48 18.25
N ASP A 167 13.09 17.30 18.57
CA ASP A 167 13.39 16.52 19.78
C ASP A 167 13.18 17.30 21.09
N PHE A 168 12.22 18.23 21.10
CA PHE A 168 11.98 19.15 22.23
C PHE A 168 11.30 18.47 23.43
N GLY A 169 10.96 17.19 23.30
CA GLY A 169 10.34 16.37 24.35
C GLY A 169 8.92 15.93 23.99
N LYS A 170 8.22 15.40 24.98
CA LYS A 170 6.84 14.90 24.87
C LYS A 170 5.88 15.79 25.64
N MET A 171 4.68 16.02 25.10
CA MET A 171 3.67 16.83 25.77
C MET A 171 2.27 16.30 25.52
N GLU A 172 1.43 16.38 26.54
CA GLU A 172 -0.01 16.09 26.46
C GLU A 172 -0.70 17.26 25.73
N LEU A 173 -1.36 16.94 24.62
CA LEU A 173 -2.00 17.92 23.74
C LEU A 173 -3.49 17.61 23.57
N PHE A 174 -4.25 18.67 23.34
CA PHE A 174 -5.69 18.62 23.10
C PHE A 174 -6.02 19.41 21.84
N ARG A 175 -7.04 18.99 21.10
CA ARG A 175 -7.61 19.82 20.03
C ARG A 175 -8.67 20.74 20.61
N LEU A 176 -8.52 22.05 20.42
CA LEU A 176 -9.55 23.04 20.72
C LEU A 176 -10.56 23.13 19.56
N ARG A 177 -11.86 23.09 19.87
CA ARG A 177 -12.98 23.17 18.92
C ARG A 177 -14.11 24.04 19.46
N GLY A 178 -14.98 24.52 18.58
CA GLY A 178 -16.22 25.18 19.02
C GLY A 178 -17.17 24.17 19.66
N TYR A 179 -17.97 24.59 20.63
CA TYR A 179 -18.95 23.72 21.27
C TYR A 179 -19.95 23.15 20.27
N GLY A 180 -20.12 21.83 20.26
CA GLY A 180 -21.01 21.12 19.33
C GLY A 180 -20.44 20.93 17.90
N GLU A 181 -19.19 21.31 17.65
CA GLU A 181 -18.46 20.91 16.44
C GLU A 181 -18.25 19.38 16.46
N GLU A 182 -18.48 18.68 15.33
CA GLU A 182 -18.27 17.23 15.26
C GLU A 182 -16.79 16.88 15.52
N GLU A 183 -16.57 15.78 16.24
CA GLU A 183 -15.22 15.27 16.48
C GLU A 183 -14.64 14.70 15.19
N GLN A 184 -13.47 15.19 14.76
CA GLN A 184 -12.87 14.68 13.53
C GLN A 184 -12.37 13.24 13.79
N ILE A 185 -12.84 12.32 12.95
CA ILE A 185 -12.63 10.86 12.98
C ILE A 185 -11.14 10.46 13.09
N VAL A 186 -10.22 11.34 12.71
CA VAL A 186 -8.77 11.07 12.72
C VAL A 186 -8.23 10.84 14.14
N ASP A 187 -8.90 11.29 15.20
CA ASP A 187 -8.38 11.16 16.57
C ASP A 187 -8.59 9.79 17.21
N SER A 188 -9.65 9.06 16.82
CA SER A 188 -9.87 7.67 17.29
C SER A 188 -8.83 6.69 16.74
N LEU A 189 -8.10 7.05 15.68
CA LEU A 189 -7.00 6.26 15.12
C LEU A 189 -5.70 6.38 15.92
N PHE A 190 -5.54 7.39 16.79
CA PHE A 190 -4.31 7.61 17.56
C PHE A 190 -4.47 7.30 19.06
N GLU A 191 -5.68 7.38 19.63
CA GLU A 191 -5.95 6.97 21.02
C GLU A 191 -5.86 5.45 21.22
N GLN A 192 -6.14 4.67 20.19
CA GLN A 192 -6.00 3.24 20.23
C GLN A 192 -4.85 2.85 19.31
N LYS A 193 -3.91 2.04 19.84
CA LYS A 193 -3.13 1.16 18.98
C LYS A 193 -4.10 0.54 17.99
N ILE A 194 -4.03 0.90 16.71
CA ILE A 194 -4.95 0.39 15.69
C ILE A 194 -5.01 -1.16 15.77
N ASN A 195 -3.91 -1.80 16.18
CA ASN A 195 -3.87 -3.23 16.46
C ASN A 195 -4.84 -3.75 17.53
N ASP A 196 -5.16 -2.98 18.57
CA ASP A 196 -6.04 -3.40 19.67
C ASP A 196 -7.53 -3.19 19.33
N SER A 197 -7.83 -2.44 18.25
CA SER A 197 -9.19 -2.10 17.78
C SER A 197 -9.52 -2.61 16.39
N LEU A 198 -8.58 -3.26 15.72
CA LEU A 198 -8.84 -3.99 14.50
C LEU A 198 -9.81 -5.13 14.85
N PRO A 199 -10.93 -5.26 14.15
CA PRO A 199 -11.88 -6.32 14.43
C PRO A 199 -11.21 -7.66 14.18
N GLU A 200 -11.37 -8.61 15.11
CA GLU A 200 -11.02 -10.00 14.85
C GLU A 200 -11.81 -10.45 13.62
N LEU A 201 -11.10 -11.03 12.65
CA LEU A 201 -11.76 -11.62 11.48
C LEU A 201 -12.58 -12.82 11.97
N ASP A 202 -13.79 -12.92 11.45
CA ASP A 202 -14.71 -13.99 11.80
C ASP A 202 -14.13 -15.36 11.44
N GLU A 203 -14.19 -16.30 12.39
CA GLU A 203 -13.78 -17.69 12.17
C GLU A 203 -14.89 -18.48 11.45
N SER A 204 -14.49 -19.54 10.74
CA SER A 204 -15.48 -20.43 10.13
C SER A 204 -16.18 -21.27 11.20
N SER A 205 -17.47 -21.51 11.01
CA SER A 205 -18.21 -22.47 11.82
C SER A 205 -17.77 -23.93 11.54
N ASP A 206 -18.06 -24.84 12.48
CA ASP A 206 -17.80 -26.28 12.30
C ASP A 206 -18.47 -26.87 11.04
N GLU A 207 -19.65 -26.35 10.66
CA GLU A 207 -20.36 -26.78 9.45
C GLU A 207 -19.68 -26.29 8.17
N GLU A 208 -19.16 -25.07 8.19
CA GLU A 208 -18.38 -24.48 7.12
C GLU A 208 -17.05 -25.23 6.92
N GLU A 209 -16.34 -25.54 8.01
CA GLU A 209 -15.11 -26.34 7.95
C GLU A 209 -15.36 -27.75 7.40
N LYS A 210 -16.44 -28.42 7.84
CA LYS A 210 -16.85 -29.71 7.27
C LYS A 210 -17.16 -29.61 5.78
N THR A 211 -17.76 -28.49 5.36
CA THR A 211 -18.08 -28.24 3.96
C THR A 211 -16.81 -28.07 3.13
N ILE A 212 -15.85 -27.26 3.60
CA ILE A 212 -14.53 -27.10 2.96
C ILE A 212 -13.86 -28.46 2.77
N LYS A 213 -13.74 -29.24 3.86
CA LYS A 213 -13.10 -30.56 3.81
C LYS A 213 -13.80 -31.49 2.83
N ARG A 214 -15.13 -31.50 2.82
CA ARG A 214 -15.91 -32.32 1.89
C ARG A 214 -15.65 -31.92 0.42
N ILE A 215 -15.50 -30.63 0.11
CA ILE A 215 -15.18 -30.17 -1.24
C ILE A 215 -13.74 -30.57 -1.61
N GLU A 216 -12.79 -30.43 -0.69
CA GLU A 216 -11.38 -30.82 -0.90
C GLU A 216 -11.21 -32.32 -1.15
N ASP A 217 -12.06 -33.17 -0.54
CA ASP A 217 -12.06 -34.62 -0.75
C ASP A 217 -12.68 -35.05 -2.09
N MET A 218 -13.36 -34.14 -2.81
CA MET A 218 -13.95 -34.44 -4.13
C MET A 218 -12.89 -34.50 -5.22
N LYS A 219 -13.04 -35.46 -6.13
CA LYS A 219 -12.09 -35.65 -7.25
C LYS A 219 -12.58 -35.06 -8.56
N LYS A 220 -13.90 -35.04 -8.79
CA LYS A 220 -14.47 -34.62 -10.08
C LYS A 220 -14.79 -33.13 -10.05
N LYS A 221 -14.26 -32.39 -11.04
CA LYS A 221 -14.52 -30.95 -11.20
C LYS A 221 -16.03 -30.62 -11.20
N SER A 222 -16.85 -31.43 -11.87
CA SER A 222 -18.30 -31.23 -11.93
C SER A 222 -19.01 -31.41 -10.58
N GLU A 223 -18.45 -32.23 -9.68
CA GLU A 223 -19.00 -32.41 -8.32
C GLU A 223 -18.59 -31.23 -7.43
N ILE A 224 -17.32 -30.81 -7.55
CA ILE A 224 -16.78 -29.62 -6.88
C ILE A 224 -17.59 -28.38 -7.25
N GLU A 225 -17.81 -28.15 -8.54
CA GLU A 225 -18.59 -27.02 -9.06
C GLU A 225 -20.01 -27.02 -8.51
N ARG A 226 -20.73 -28.14 -8.59
CA ARG A 226 -22.09 -28.26 -8.02
C ARG A 226 -22.13 -28.01 -6.52
N GLU A 227 -21.11 -28.41 -5.77
CA GLU A 227 -21.08 -28.19 -4.33
C GLU A 227 -20.74 -26.75 -3.97
N ILE A 228 -19.86 -26.11 -4.74
CA ILE A 228 -19.53 -24.69 -4.66
C ILE A 228 -20.75 -23.83 -4.98
N ASP A 229 -21.48 -24.13 -6.06
CA ASP A 229 -22.68 -23.39 -6.47
C ASP A 229 -23.74 -23.34 -5.34
N LYS A 230 -23.87 -24.41 -4.56
CA LYS A 230 -24.76 -24.43 -3.39
C LYS A 230 -24.34 -23.42 -2.31
N GLN A 231 -23.06 -23.09 -2.20
CA GLN A 231 -22.53 -22.15 -1.20
C GLN A 231 -22.80 -20.69 -1.57
N PHE A 232 -23.15 -20.40 -2.82
CA PHE A 232 -23.60 -19.07 -3.25
C PHE A 232 -25.00 -18.72 -2.70
N ILE A 233 -25.77 -19.73 -2.27
CA ILE A 233 -27.08 -19.50 -1.64
C ILE A 233 -26.86 -18.90 -0.24
N ASN A 234 -27.32 -17.66 -0.03
CA ASN A 234 -27.08 -16.85 1.17
C ASN A 234 -25.58 -16.63 1.47
N ILE A 235 -24.77 -16.40 0.44
CA ILE A 235 -23.31 -16.18 0.57
C ILE A 235 -22.98 -15.03 1.52
N GLU A 236 -23.85 -14.03 1.64
CA GLU A 236 -23.73 -12.88 2.53
C GLU A 236 -23.75 -13.27 4.02
N LYS A 237 -24.34 -14.43 4.36
CA LYS A 237 -24.43 -14.94 5.74
C LYS A 237 -23.28 -15.85 6.15
N LYS A 238 -22.44 -16.27 5.20
CA LYS A 238 -21.28 -17.12 5.47
C LYS A 238 -20.18 -16.35 6.20
N SER A 239 -19.24 -17.03 6.85
CA SER A 239 -18.08 -16.34 7.45
C SER A 239 -17.06 -15.90 6.39
N GLY A 240 -16.33 -14.83 6.67
CA GLY A 240 -15.22 -14.35 5.83
C GLY A 240 -14.07 -15.35 5.77
N ALA A 241 -13.75 -16.05 6.87
CA ALA A 241 -12.79 -17.14 6.87
C ALA A 241 -13.21 -18.29 5.93
N PHE A 242 -14.49 -18.69 5.93
CA PHE A 242 -15.01 -19.69 5.00
C PHE A 242 -14.91 -19.22 3.54
N LEU A 243 -15.34 -17.99 3.24
CA LEU A 243 -15.28 -17.46 1.88
C LEU A 243 -13.83 -17.34 1.38
N GLU A 244 -12.86 -17.00 2.24
CA GLU A 244 -11.45 -16.96 1.86
C GLU A 244 -10.95 -18.34 1.43
N LYS A 245 -11.33 -19.40 2.18
CA LYS A 245 -11.00 -20.80 1.82
C LYS A 245 -11.71 -21.20 0.53
N LEU A 246 -13.00 -20.90 0.41
CA LEU A 246 -13.82 -21.20 -0.77
C LEU A 246 -13.25 -20.55 -2.04
N ALA A 247 -12.84 -19.28 -1.99
CA ALA A 247 -12.20 -18.59 -3.11
C ALA A 247 -10.90 -19.28 -3.55
N GLY A 248 -10.11 -19.76 -2.58
CA GLY A 248 -8.90 -20.55 -2.83
C GLY A 248 -9.19 -21.87 -3.55
N ILE A 249 -10.21 -22.60 -3.11
CA ILE A 249 -10.65 -23.86 -3.72
C ILE A 249 -11.15 -23.61 -5.15
N CYS A 250 -12.03 -22.61 -5.34
CA CYS A 250 -12.51 -22.22 -6.67
C CYS A 250 -11.34 -21.97 -7.63
N LYS A 251 -10.32 -21.23 -7.17
CA LYS A 251 -9.11 -20.98 -7.96
C LYS A 251 -8.38 -22.28 -8.32
N SER A 252 -8.12 -23.16 -7.34
CA SER A 252 -7.40 -24.42 -7.60
C SER A 252 -8.17 -25.39 -8.49
N SER A 253 -9.50 -25.34 -8.48
CA SER A 253 -10.37 -26.18 -9.31
C SER A 253 -10.66 -25.59 -10.69
N GLY A 254 -10.06 -24.45 -11.03
CA GLY A 254 -10.25 -23.77 -12.31
C GLY A 254 -11.62 -23.11 -12.48
N LEU A 255 -12.29 -22.79 -11.37
CA LEU A 255 -13.57 -22.08 -11.29
C LEU A 255 -13.29 -20.59 -11.01
N TYR A 256 -12.64 -19.93 -11.96
CA TYR A 256 -12.09 -18.58 -11.76
C TYR A 256 -13.16 -17.50 -11.62
N GLU A 257 -14.28 -17.63 -12.34
CA GLU A 257 -15.40 -16.68 -12.25
C GLU A 257 -16.08 -16.75 -10.88
N GLN A 258 -16.37 -17.97 -10.40
CA GLN A 258 -16.89 -18.20 -9.05
C GLN A 258 -15.92 -17.66 -7.99
N SER A 259 -14.60 -17.88 -8.16
CA SER A 259 -13.59 -17.32 -7.24
C SER A 259 -13.65 -15.79 -7.18
N LEU A 260 -13.83 -15.12 -8.33
CA LEU A 260 -13.96 -13.65 -8.38
C LEU A 260 -15.24 -13.14 -7.73
N GLU A 261 -16.35 -13.88 -7.84
CA GLU A 261 -17.62 -13.54 -7.19
C GLU A 261 -17.49 -13.67 -5.66
N VAL A 262 -16.89 -14.76 -5.16
CA VAL A 262 -16.60 -14.91 -3.72
C VAL A 262 -15.67 -13.78 -3.22
N ILE A 263 -14.64 -13.42 -4.01
CA ILE A 263 -13.74 -12.30 -3.68
C ILE A 263 -14.49 -10.97 -3.67
N PHE A 264 -15.42 -10.74 -4.60
CA PHE A 264 -16.22 -9.51 -4.62
C PHE A 264 -17.04 -9.38 -3.34
N GLU A 265 -17.69 -10.46 -2.90
CA GLU A 265 -18.41 -10.50 -1.63
C GLU A 265 -17.48 -10.20 -0.45
N LEU A 266 -16.32 -10.87 -0.38
CA LEU A 266 -15.30 -10.61 0.66
C LEU A 266 -14.85 -9.15 0.69
N GLN A 267 -14.53 -8.55 -0.45
CA GLN A 267 -14.01 -7.18 -0.55
C GLN A 267 -15.06 -6.11 -0.23
N ASN A 268 -16.35 -6.45 -0.32
CA ASN A 268 -17.45 -5.56 0.05
C ASN A 268 -17.91 -5.71 1.50
N ARG A 269 -17.42 -6.72 2.23
CA ARG A 269 -17.69 -6.85 3.66
C ARG A 269 -17.17 -5.63 4.39
N THR A 270 -18.07 -5.02 5.15
CA THR A 270 -17.74 -3.93 6.06
C THR A 270 -17.85 -4.45 7.48
N VAL A 271 -16.85 -4.11 8.29
CA VAL A 271 -16.90 -4.29 9.73
C VAL A 271 -16.92 -2.91 10.34
N THR A 272 -17.99 -2.62 11.09
CA THR A 272 -18.10 -1.38 11.86
C THR A 272 -17.34 -1.57 13.16
N ILE A 273 -16.27 -0.81 13.34
CA ILE A 273 -15.60 -0.71 14.63
C ILE A 273 -16.27 0.36 15.49
N ASP A 274 -15.79 0.53 16.72
CA ASP A 274 -16.29 1.54 17.63
C ASP A 274 -16.32 2.94 16.96
N ARG A 275 -17.33 3.74 17.30
CA ARG A 275 -17.59 5.08 16.75
C ARG A 275 -17.92 5.17 15.26
N GLY A 276 -18.40 4.08 14.63
CA GLY A 276 -19.04 4.14 13.30
C GLY A 276 -18.08 4.11 12.10
N VAL A 277 -16.80 3.78 12.31
CA VAL A 277 -15.84 3.59 11.21
C VAL A 277 -16.10 2.25 10.52
N HIS A 278 -16.36 2.29 9.22
CA HIS A 278 -16.55 1.10 8.39
C HIS A 278 -15.23 0.67 7.75
N LEU A 279 -14.66 -0.43 8.21
CA LEU A 279 -13.47 -1.04 7.64
C LEU A 279 -13.84 -2.13 6.62
N ARG A 280 -13.04 -2.29 5.57
CA ARG A 280 -13.13 -3.42 4.65
C ARG A 280 -11.90 -4.30 4.80
N PRO A 281 -11.86 -5.20 5.81
CA PRO A 281 -10.63 -5.89 6.20
C PRO A 281 -10.04 -6.77 5.09
N TYR A 282 -10.88 -7.29 4.20
CA TYR A 282 -10.45 -8.15 3.10
C TYR A 282 -10.07 -7.39 1.83
N ALA A 283 -10.36 -6.08 1.73
CA ALA A 283 -10.14 -5.30 0.50
C ALA A 283 -8.65 -5.22 0.11
N SER A 284 -7.78 -5.00 1.10
CA SER A 284 -6.33 -4.87 0.92
C SER A 284 -5.54 -6.12 1.33
N LYS A 285 -6.21 -7.19 1.78
CA LYS A 285 -5.55 -8.41 2.27
C LYS A 285 -4.76 -9.07 1.14
N LYS A 286 -3.43 -9.21 1.31
CA LYS A 286 -2.47 -9.76 0.32
C LYS A 286 -3.01 -11.02 -0.36
N LYS A 287 -3.41 -12.01 0.43
CA LYS A 287 -3.91 -13.31 -0.07
C LYS A 287 -5.11 -13.17 -0.99
N ILE A 288 -6.06 -12.28 -0.67
CA ILE A 288 -7.25 -12.02 -1.50
C ILE A 288 -6.85 -11.36 -2.82
N ILE A 289 -5.97 -10.35 -2.77
CA ILE A 289 -5.48 -9.68 -3.98
C ILE A 289 -4.72 -10.66 -4.88
N THR A 290 -3.87 -11.51 -4.31
CA THR A 290 -3.13 -12.53 -5.08
C THR A 290 -4.07 -13.54 -5.75
N ILE A 291 -5.08 -14.06 -5.03
CA ILE A 291 -6.09 -14.96 -5.63
C ILE A 291 -6.84 -14.25 -6.76
N LYS A 292 -7.25 -13.00 -6.55
CA LYS A 292 -7.95 -12.18 -7.55
C LYS A 292 -7.09 -11.99 -8.81
N ALA A 293 -5.83 -11.62 -8.64
CA ALA A 293 -4.90 -11.42 -9.74
C ALA A 293 -4.64 -12.71 -10.53
N ASP A 294 -4.51 -13.86 -9.84
CA ASP A 294 -4.40 -15.17 -10.49
C ASP A 294 -5.65 -15.50 -11.33
N CYS A 295 -6.85 -15.30 -10.78
CA CYS A 295 -8.11 -15.57 -11.49
C CYS A 295 -8.27 -14.66 -12.72
N LEU A 296 -8.01 -13.36 -12.57
CA LEU A 296 -8.01 -12.40 -13.68
C LEU A 296 -7.00 -12.80 -14.76
N SER A 297 -5.80 -13.23 -14.37
CA SER A 297 -4.80 -13.73 -15.31
C SER A 297 -5.29 -14.94 -16.09
N ARG A 298 -6.00 -15.88 -15.46
CA ARG A 298 -6.50 -17.09 -16.13
C ARG A 298 -7.68 -16.80 -17.07
N LEU A 299 -8.40 -15.71 -16.81
CA LEU A 299 -9.46 -15.18 -17.68
C LEU A 299 -8.92 -14.19 -18.75
N GLY A 300 -7.60 -14.07 -18.92
CA GLY A 300 -6.99 -13.19 -19.92
C GLY A 300 -7.02 -11.70 -19.57
N LYS A 301 -7.48 -11.32 -18.38
CA LYS A 301 -7.53 -9.94 -17.87
C LYS A 301 -6.20 -9.51 -17.27
N TYR A 302 -5.12 -9.63 -18.04
CA TYR A 302 -3.74 -9.43 -17.57
C TYR A 302 -3.47 -8.02 -17.05
N GLU A 303 -4.10 -6.98 -17.63
CA GLU A 303 -3.87 -5.59 -17.21
C GLU A 303 -4.48 -5.29 -15.84
N GLU A 304 -5.69 -5.79 -15.59
CA GLU A 304 -6.34 -5.68 -14.29
C GLU A 304 -5.53 -6.42 -13.21
N ALA A 305 -5.06 -7.64 -13.53
CA ALA A 305 -4.20 -8.42 -12.64
C ALA A 305 -2.88 -7.70 -12.32
N ALA A 306 -2.22 -7.13 -13.33
CA ALA A 306 -0.98 -6.38 -13.15
C ALA A 306 -1.17 -5.11 -12.32
N THR A 307 -2.26 -4.37 -12.54
CA THR A 307 -2.60 -3.16 -11.78
C THR A 307 -2.78 -3.48 -10.29
N LEU A 308 -3.51 -4.56 -9.98
CA LEU A 308 -3.71 -5.00 -8.60
C LEU A 308 -2.40 -5.38 -7.90
N LEU A 309 -1.55 -6.17 -8.58
CA LEU A 309 -0.27 -6.60 -8.04
C LEU A 309 0.71 -5.44 -7.88
N TYR A 310 0.69 -4.46 -8.78
CA TYR A 310 1.50 -3.25 -8.65
C TYR A 310 1.07 -2.42 -7.44
N SER A 311 -0.23 -2.20 -7.24
CA SER A 311 -0.74 -1.51 -6.05
C SER A 311 -0.40 -2.24 -4.76
N LEU A 312 -0.50 -3.58 -4.75
CA LEU A 312 -0.08 -4.40 -3.61
C LEU A 312 1.43 -4.34 -3.36
N TRP A 313 2.25 -4.31 -4.41
CA TRP A 313 3.68 -4.11 -4.26
C TRP A 313 3.98 -2.73 -3.66
N GLN A 314 3.28 -1.68 -4.09
CA GLN A 314 3.45 -0.32 -3.56
C GLN A 314 3.10 -0.22 -2.09
N SER A 315 2.08 -0.95 -1.62
CA SER A 315 1.64 -0.93 -0.22
C SER A 315 2.55 -1.67 0.76
N ILE A 316 3.52 -2.46 0.30
CA ILE A 316 4.46 -3.16 1.20
C ILE A 316 5.55 -2.21 1.67
N ASP A 317 5.80 -2.15 2.97
CA ASP A 317 6.85 -1.29 3.54
C ASP A 317 8.26 -1.79 3.19
N ASP A 318 8.54 -3.07 3.45
CA ASP A 318 9.83 -3.68 3.15
C ASP A 318 9.90 -4.23 1.71
N LYS A 319 10.48 -3.43 0.82
CA LYS A 319 10.71 -3.80 -0.59
C LYS A 319 11.74 -4.91 -0.79
N ASN A 320 12.43 -5.36 0.24
CA ASN A 320 13.37 -6.50 0.21
C ASN A 320 12.81 -7.76 0.90
N SER A 321 11.54 -7.75 1.29
CA SER A 321 10.89 -8.89 1.93
C SER A 321 10.59 -10.04 0.94
N LYS A 322 10.33 -11.23 1.49
CA LYS A 322 9.78 -12.36 0.72
C LYS A 322 8.48 -11.99 -0.01
N ASP A 323 7.66 -11.14 0.61
CA ASP A 323 6.41 -10.68 0.01
C ASP A 323 6.66 -9.83 -1.24
N ALA A 324 7.63 -8.91 -1.17
CA ALA A 324 8.03 -8.13 -2.34
C ALA A 324 8.55 -9.04 -3.47
N TYR A 325 9.35 -10.06 -3.14
CA TYR A 325 9.80 -11.08 -4.09
C TYR A 325 8.63 -11.82 -4.77
N ASP A 326 7.66 -12.34 -4.00
CA ASP A 326 6.54 -13.12 -4.52
C ASP A 326 5.66 -12.27 -5.47
N ILE A 327 5.39 -11.02 -5.08
CA ILE A 327 4.54 -10.11 -5.85
C ILE A 327 5.23 -9.67 -7.13
N LEU A 328 6.52 -9.30 -7.07
CA LEU A 328 7.27 -8.92 -8.26
C LEU A 328 7.35 -10.06 -9.28
N SER A 329 7.58 -11.29 -8.80
CA SER A 329 7.61 -12.49 -9.63
C SER A 329 6.27 -12.74 -10.32
N THR A 330 5.16 -12.57 -9.59
CA THR A 330 3.81 -12.72 -10.12
C THR A 330 3.46 -11.61 -11.12
N LEU A 331 3.81 -10.36 -10.79
CA LEU A 331 3.62 -9.20 -11.66
C LEU A 331 4.39 -9.34 -12.97
N ALA A 332 5.65 -9.80 -12.89
CA ALA A 332 6.47 -10.09 -14.07
C ALA A 332 5.82 -11.14 -14.97
N ALA A 333 5.24 -12.19 -14.39
CA ALA A 333 4.49 -13.21 -15.13
C ALA A 333 3.29 -12.61 -15.89
N GLN A 334 2.59 -11.63 -15.29
CA GLN A 334 1.48 -10.94 -15.98
C GLN A 334 1.95 -10.12 -17.18
N PHE A 335 3.05 -9.39 -17.03
CA PHE A 335 3.66 -8.65 -18.14
C PHE A 335 4.13 -9.61 -19.26
N LYS A 336 4.76 -10.74 -18.90
CA LYS A 336 5.15 -11.80 -19.85
C LYS A 336 3.94 -12.32 -20.63
N ARG A 337 2.86 -12.72 -19.94
CA ARG A 337 1.64 -13.23 -20.59
C ARG A 337 1.02 -12.19 -21.51
N ARG A 338 0.87 -10.94 -21.06
CA ARG A 338 0.32 -9.84 -21.88
C ARG A 338 1.17 -9.56 -23.12
N ALA A 339 2.49 -9.68 -22.99
CA ALA A 339 3.41 -9.47 -24.12
C ALA A 339 3.27 -10.54 -25.20
N LEU A 340 2.94 -11.77 -24.80
CA LEU A 340 2.89 -12.96 -25.64
C LEU A 340 1.46 -13.41 -25.98
N ALA A 341 0.43 -12.70 -25.52
CA ALA A 341 -0.98 -13.01 -25.76
C ALA A 341 -1.46 -12.67 -27.19
N SER A 342 -0.67 -11.88 -27.94
CA SER A 342 -0.96 -11.56 -29.34
C SER A 342 -0.57 -12.73 -30.26
N ARG A 343 -0.93 -12.67 -31.55
CA ARG A 343 -0.55 -13.72 -32.52
C ARG A 343 0.97 -13.93 -32.53
N PRO A 344 1.47 -15.15 -32.81
CA PRO A 344 2.89 -15.40 -33.02
C PRO A 344 3.47 -14.37 -34.01
N GLY A 345 4.49 -13.61 -33.59
CA GLY A 345 5.08 -12.50 -34.35
C GLY A 345 4.67 -11.08 -33.89
N ASP A 346 3.61 -10.92 -33.10
CA ASP A 346 3.16 -9.62 -32.54
C ASP A 346 3.55 -9.49 -31.05
N VAL A 347 4.81 -9.81 -30.77
CA VAL A 347 5.36 -9.81 -29.41
C VAL A 347 5.59 -8.37 -28.95
N LYS A 348 4.97 -7.98 -27.82
CA LYS A 348 5.12 -6.62 -27.28
C LYS A 348 6.42 -6.49 -26.48
N ILE A 349 7.47 -6.06 -27.16
CA ILE A 349 8.83 -5.97 -26.62
C ILE A 349 8.92 -5.10 -25.36
N ASP A 350 8.21 -3.97 -25.31
CA ASP A 350 8.20 -3.11 -24.12
C ASP A 350 7.69 -3.83 -22.86
N LEU A 351 6.69 -4.71 -23.03
CA LEU A 351 6.14 -5.50 -21.93
C LEU A 351 7.10 -6.64 -21.54
N LEU A 352 7.81 -7.26 -22.50
CA LEU A 352 8.88 -8.21 -22.17
C LEU A 352 10.01 -7.54 -21.38
N ASN A 353 10.41 -6.33 -21.77
CA ASN A 353 11.43 -5.57 -21.06
C ASN A 353 11.00 -5.21 -19.63
N ARG A 354 9.73 -4.85 -19.42
CA ARG A 354 9.17 -4.65 -18.07
C ARG A 354 9.18 -5.95 -17.27
N ALA A 355 8.70 -7.06 -17.82
CA ALA A 355 8.71 -8.36 -17.16
C ALA A 355 10.13 -8.78 -16.77
N LYS A 356 11.10 -8.61 -17.67
CA LYS A 356 12.52 -8.88 -17.45
C LYS A 356 13.08 -8.07 -16.29
N GLY A 357 12.84 -6.76 -16.27
CA GLY A 357 13.25 -5.89 -15.16
C GLY A 357 12.66 -6.31 -13.81
N LEU A 358 11.39 -6.70 -13.79
CA LEU A 358 10.71 -7.18 -12.58
C LEU A 358 11.27 -8.51 -12.08
N TYR A 359 11.47 -9.50 -12.96
CA TYR A 359 12.10 -10.77 -12.58
C TYR A 359 13.53 -10.58 -12.06
N LEU A 360 14.33 -9.72 -12.68
CA LEU A 360 15.67 -9.41 -12.19
C LEU A 360 15.64 -8.70 -10.83
N THR A 361 14.63 -7.85 -10.59
CA THR A 361 14.44 -7.19 -9.28
C THR A 361 14.05 -8.21 -8.22
N ALA A 362 13.13 -9.12 -8.51
CA ALA A 362 12.79 -10.23 -7.63
C ALA A 362 14.02 -11.11 -7.34
N PHE A 363 14.80 -11.45 -8.37
CA PHE A 363 16.03 -12.24 -8.20
C PHE A 363 17.08 -11.55 -7.31
N LYS A 364 17.21 -10.21 -7.40
CA LYS A 364 18.11 -9.45 -6.52
C LYS A 364 17.67 -9.50 -5.06
N ILE A 365 16.37 -9.52 -4.80
CA ILE A 365 15.82 -9.60 -3.45
C ILE A 365 16.09 -10.98 -2.84
N ASN A 366 15.89 -12.05 -3.61
CA ASN A 366 16.17 -13.41 -3.16
C ASN A 366 17.01 -14.21 -4.19
N PRO A 367 18.35 -14.07 -4.16
CA PRO A 367 19.24 -14.73 -5.12
C PRO A 367 19.36 -16.25 -4.96
N GLN A 368 18.78 -16.82 -3.91
CA GLN A 368 18.76 -18.27 -3.68
C GLN A 368 17.69 -18.99 -4.50
N GLU A 369 16.74 -18.22 -5.06
CA GLU A 369 15.63 -18.74 -5.86
C GLU A 369 15.94 -18.69 -7.35
N TYR A 370 15.80 -19.82 -8.04
CA TYR A 370 16.05 -19.93 -9.48
C TYR A 370 14.87 -19.45 -10.34
N TYR A 371 13.64 -19.43 -9.81
CA TYR A 371 12.42 -19.17 -10.57
C TYR A 371 12.43 -17.82 -11.34
N PRO A 372 12.79 -16.68 -10.73
CA PRO A 372 12.86 -15.43 -11.47
C PRO A 372 14.04 -15.41 -12.44
N ALA A 373 15.14 -16.08 -12.11
CA ALA A 373 16.33 -16.15 -12.96
C ALA A 373 16.06 -16.91 -14.26
N ILE A 374 15.42 -18.09 -14.20
CA ILE A 374 15.09 -18.87 -15.40
C ILE A 374 14.10 -18.12 -16.30
N ASN A 375 13.09 -17.47 -15.70
CA ASN A 375 12.14 -16.66 -16.46
C ASN A 375 12.81 -15.45 -17.10
N ALA A 376 13.69 -14.73 -16.38
CA ALA A 376 14.48 -13.65 -16.97
C ALA A 376 15.37 -14.16 -18.11
N ALA A 377 15.96 -15.36 -18.00
CA ALA A 377 16.79 -15.95 -19.04
C ALA A 377 15.99 -16.22 -20.32
N TYR A 378 14.78 -16.77 -20.22
CA TYR A 378 13.86 -16.89 -21.35
C TYR A 378 13.58 -15.55 -22.02
N LEU A 379 13.26 -14.51 -21.23
CA LEU A 379 12.94 -13.19 -21.77
C LEU A 379 14.13 -12.52 -22.47
N TYR A 380 15.34 -12.70 -21.92
CA TYR A 380 16.56 -12.29 -22.62
C TYR A 380 16.70 -13.05 -23.94
N ARG A 381 16.61 -14.39 -23.94
CA ARG A 381 16.75 -15.17 -25.18
C ARG A 381 15.73 -14.77 -26.25
N MET A 382 14.47 -14.55 -25.87
CA MET A 382 13.43 -14.06 -26.78
C MET A 382 13.79 -12.70 -27.38
N THR A 383 14.14 -11.72 -26.54
CA THR A 383 14.47 -10.36 -27.00
C THR A 383 15.77 -10.29 -27.80
N GLU A 384 16.76 -11.15 -27.49
CA GLU A 384 18.00 -11.33 -28.24
C GLU A 384 17.75 -11.88 -29.65
N GLU A 385 16.93 -12.93 -29.78
CA GLU A 385 16.64 -13.51 -31.11
C GLU A 385 15.74 -12.63 -31.96
N LEU A 386 14.84 -11.86 -31.33
CA LEU A 386 14.04 -10.84 -32.01
C LEU A 386 14.85 -9.57 -32.37
N GLY A 387 16.13 -9.48 -32.01
CA GLY A 387 17.02 -8.37 -32.39
C GLY A 387 16.84 -7.10 -31.55
N HIS A 388 16.25 -7.19 -30.36
CA HIS A 388 15.99 -6.06 -29.46
C HIS A 388 17.04 -5.92 -28.34
N GLU A 389 18.13 -6.68 -28.39
CA GLU A 389 19.25 -6.60 -27.46
C GLU A 389 20.56 -6.36 -28.21
N GLN A 390 21.45 -5.56 -27.61
CA GLN A 390 22.78 -5.29 -28.18
C GLN A 390 23.70 -6.52 -28.12
N SER A 391 23.48 -7.41 -27.15
CA SER A 391 24.28 -8.60 -26.89
C SER A 391 23.39 -9.84 -26.89
N LYS A 392 23.74 -10.86 -27.69
CA LYS A 392 23.01 -12.14 -27.78
C LYS A 392 23.43 -13.19 -26.75
N GLU A 393 24.06 -12.77 -25.67
CA GLU A 393 24.75 -13.67 -24.72
C GLU A 393 24.26 -13.55 -23.28
N ILE A 394 23.37 -12.60 -22.94
CA ILE A 394 22.92 -12.41 -21.57
C ILE A 394 22.03 -13.59 -21.15
N GLY A 395 21.09 -13.99 -22.00
CA GLY A 395 20.19 -15.11 -21.74
C GLY A 395 20.97 -16.42 -21.52
N LYS A 396 21.94 -16.70 -22.40
CA LYS A 396 22.83 -17.88 -22.29
C LYS A 396 23.69 -17.84 -21.03
N LYS A 397 24.23 -16.68 -20.65
CA LYS A 397 25.01 -16.51 -19.43
C LYS A 397 24.18 -16.75 -18.18
N LEU A 398 22.94 -16.25 -18.15
CA LEU A 398 22.04 -16.47 -17.02
C LEU A 398 21.64 -17.96 -16.92
N ALA A 399 21.36 -18.61 -18.05
CA ALA A 399 21.13 -20.05 -18.10
C ALA A 399 22.34 -20.87 -17.61
N ALA A 400 23.55 -20.51 -18.04
CA ALA A 400 24.79 -21.13 -17.57
C ALA A 400 24.98 -20.96 -16.06
N TYR A 401 24.68 -19.76 -15.54
CA TYR A 401 24.71 -19.47 -14.12
C TYR A 401 23.72 -20.35 -13.34
N ILE A 402 22.51 -20.56 -13.87
CA ILE A 402 21.50 -21.42 -13.25
C ILE A 402 22.01 -22.86 -13.14
N ILE A 403 22.50 -23.44 -14.24
CA ILE A 403 23.07 -24.80 -14.25
C ILE A 403 24.23 -24.91 -13.25
N LYS A 404 25.14 -23.94 -13.23
CA LYS A 404 26.30 -23.95 -12.33
C LYS A 404 25.90 -23.83 -10.86
N THR A 405 24.85 -23.08 -10.55
CA THR A 405 24.45 -22.77 -9.17
C THR A 405 23.58 -23.88 -8.59
N TRP A 406 22.55 -24.30 -9.33
CA TRP A 406 21.54 -25.25 -8.86
C TRP A 406 21.70 -26.67 -9.41
N GLY A 407 22.59 -26.90 -10.38
CA GLY A 407 22.92 -28.25 -10.88
C GLY A 407 23.94 -29.01 -10.02
N LYS A 408 24.35 -28.46 -8.87
CA LYS A 408 25.33 -29.10 -7.98
C LYS A 408 24.70 -30.23 -7.17
N THR A 409 25.50 -31.25 -6.85
CA THR A 409 25.13 -32.34 -5.94
C THR A 409 24.87 -31.82 -4.52
N GLY A 410 23.81 -32.30 -3.86
CA GLY A 410 23.48 -31.94 -2.46
C GLY A 410 22.37 -30.88 -2.31
N ILE A 411 21.80 -30.39 -3.41
CA ILE A 411 20.55 -29.61 -3.40
C ILE A 411 19.37 -30.59 -3.49
N GLU A 412 18.34 -30.38 -2.68
CA GLU A 412 17.11 -31.17 -2.75
C GLU A 412 16.47 -31.03 -4.13
N ARG A 413 16.30 -32.17 -4.81
CA ARG A 413 15.77 -32.24 -6.18
C ARG A 413 14.26 -32.41 -6.15
N ASN A 414 13.61 -31.76 -7.11
CA ASN A 414 12.19 -31.90 -7.37
C ASN A 414 11.92 -31.58 -8.84
N TRP A 415 10.69 -31.86 -9.31
CA TRP A 415 10.30 -31.59 -10.69
C TRP A 415 10.64 -30.17 -11.16
N TRP A 416 10.33 -29.15 -10.36
CA TRP A 416 10.55 -27.75 -10.74
C TRP A 416 12.02 -27.41 -10.95
N LEU A 417 12.90 -27.92 -10.08
CA LEU A 417 14.33 -27.70 -10.20
C LEU A 417 14.90 -28.41 -11.43
N ASP A 418 14.52 -29.67 -11.62
CA ASP A 418 15.01 -30.52 -12.69
C ASP A 418 14.54 -30.01 -14.06
N ALA A 419 13.26 -29.65 -14.16
CA ALA A 419 12.70 -28.98 -15.32
C ALA A 419 13.41 -27.65 -15.58
N SER A 420 13.62 -26.79 -14.58
CA SER A 420 14.30 -25.50 -14.76
C SER A 420 15.75 -25.66 -15.25
N LEU A 421 16.45 -26.72 -14.85
CA LEU A 421 17.80 -27.03 -15.31
C LEU A 421 17.81 -27.54 -16.76
N ALA A 422 16.85 -28.40 -17.12
CA ALA A 422 16.65 -28.82 -18.50
C ALA A 422 16.29 -27.62 -19.40
N GLU A 423 15.39 -26.75 -18.93
CA GLU A 423 15.05 -25.48 -19.60
C GLU A 423 16.28 -24.59 -19.77
N ALA A 424 17.14 -24.48 -18.76
CA ALA A 424 18.39 -23.73 -18.90
C ALA A 424 19.30 -24.33 -20.00
N LYS A 425 19.32 -25.65 -20.19
CA LYS A 425 20.03 -26.29 -21.32
C LYS A 425 19.39 -25.95 -22.67
N ILE A 426 18.05 -25.89 -22.76
CA ILE A 426 17.34 -25.39 -23.95
C ILE A 426 17.81 -23.98 -24.32
N LEU A 427 17.89 -23.08 -23.33
CA LEU A 427 18.33 -21.70 -23.55
C LEU A 427 19.80 -21.58 -24.01
N GLN A 428 20.59 -22.63 -23.80
CA GLN A 428 21.96 -22.76 -24.32
C GLN A 428 22.05 -23.45 -25.69
N GLY A 429 20.92 -23.89 -26.27
CA GLY A 429 20.88 -24.66 -27.52
C GLY A 429 21.22 -26.15 -27.37
N ARG A 430 21.21 -26.68 -26.14
CA ARG A 430 21.58 -28.08 -25.81
C ARG A 430 20.33 -28.95 -25.77
N PHE A 431 19.60 -29.04 -26.89
CA PHE A 431 18.28 -29.66 -26.97
C PHE A 431 18.29 -31.15 -26.63
N SER A 432 19.19 -31.95 -27.21
CA SER A 432 19.25 -33.39 -26.94
C SER A 432 19.59 -33.71 -25.49
N GLU A 433 20.44 -32.89 -24.84
CA GLU A 433 20.73 -33.05 -23.41
C GLU A 433 19.53 -32.66 -22.54
N ALA A 434 18.77 -31.62 -22.92
CA ALA A 434 17.55 -31.25 -22.22
C ALA A 434 16.47 -32.34 -22.36
N ALA A 435 16.33 -32.95 -23.54
CA ALA A 435 15.40 -34.06 -23.77
C ALA A 435 15.76 -35.28 -22.90
N ALA A 436 17.05 -35.60 -22.77
CA ALA A 436 17.53 -36.65 -21.87
C ALA A 436 17.20 -36.33 -20.40
N ASP A 437 17.48 -35.09 -19.94
CA ASP A 437 17.15 -34.67 -18.58
C ASP A 437 15.64 -34.80 -18.27
N PHE A 438 14.77 -34.43 -19.22
CA PHE A 438 13.32 -34.59 -19.04
C PHE A 438 12.90 -36.05 -18.92
N ARG A 439 13.50 -36.97 -19.70
CA ARG A 439 13.25 -38.42 -19.58
C ARG A 439 13.70 -38.96 -18.23
N ASP A 440 14.86 -38.52 -17.74
CA ASP A 440 15.36 -38.93 -16.42
C ASP A 440 14.45 -38.42 -15.30
N ALA A 441 14.07 -37.14 -15.35
CA ALA A 441 13.13 -36.54 -14.39
C ALA A 441 11.75 -37.21 -14.42
N MET A 442 11.26 -37.60 -15.60
CA MET A 442 10.04 -38.39 -15.75
C MET A 442 10.12 -39.72 -14.99
N GLY A 443 11.23 -40.45 -15.12
CA GLY A 443 11.44 -41.70 -14.40
C GLY A 443 11.41 -41.54 -12.88
N GLU A 444 11.99 -40.46 -12.37
CA GLU A 444 12.07 -40.19 -10.93
C GLU A 444 10.74 -39.70 -10.32
N TYR A 445 9.99 -38.88 -11.08
CA TYR A 445 8.81 -38.17 -10.56
C TYR A 445 7.47 -38.68 -11.08
N VAL A 446 7.42 -39.84 -11.75
CA VAL A 446 6.24 -40.42 -12.42
C VAL A 446 4.92 -40.44 -11.62
N ASN A 447 5.00 -40.50 -10.28
CA ASN A 447 3.82 -40.51 -9.38
C ASN A 447 3.81 -39.33 -8.38
N LYS A 448 4.68 -38.34 -8.58
CA LYS A 448 4.87 -37.18 -7.69
C LYS A 448 4.53 -35.86 -8.36
N THR A 449 4.70 -35.77 -9.68
CA THR A 449 4.36 -34.57 -10.46
C THR A 449 2.86 -34.47 -10.69
N LYS A 450 2.32 -33.25 -10.63
CA LYS A 450 0.91 -32.96 -10.91
C LYS A 450 0.73 -32.48 -12.35
N MET A 451 -0.43 -32.71 -12.96
CA MET A 451 -0.72 -32.34 -14.36
C MET A 451 -0.34 -30.88 -14.69
N PHE A 452 -0.76 -29.93 -13.85
CA PHE A 452 -0.52 -28.51 -14.10
C PHE A 452 0.98 -28.16 -14.15
N GLU A 453 1.85 -28.94 -13.48
CA GLU A 453 3.29 -28.71 -13.47
C GLU A 453 3.90 -29.11 -14.82
N LEU A 454 3.37 -30.17 -15.45
CA LEU A 454 3.76 -30.60 -16.81
C LEU A 454 3.28 -29.62 -17.87
N GLU A 455 1.99 -29.27 -17.81
CA GLU A 455 1.38 -28.34 -18.76
C GLU A 455 2.05 -26.97 -18.70
N SER A 456 2.39 -26.49 -17.50
CA SER A 456 3.08 -25.20 -17.33
C SER A 456 4.48 -25.23 -17.92
N THR A 457 5.25 -26.29 -17.71
CA THR A 457 6.60 -26.45 -18.27
C THR A 457 6.53 -26.56 -19.80
N LYS A 458 5.64 -27.41 -20.33
CA LYS A 458 5.44 -27.56 -21.78
C LYS A 458 5.04 -26.24 -22.42
N ALA A 459 4.05 -25.54 -21.86
CA ALA A 459 3.56 -24.28 -22.41
C ALA A 459 4.65 -23.20 -22.46
N GLN A 460 5.53 -23.14 -21.46
CA GLN A 460 6.66 -22.21 -21.45
C GLN A 460 7.69 -22.52 -22.55
N ILE A 461 8.08 -23.79 -22.69
CA ILE A 461 9.02 -24.25 -23.71
C ILE A 461 8.44 -24.02 -25.10
N GLU A 462 7.23 -24.51 -25.35
CA GLU A 462 6.53 -24.37 -26.64
C GLU A 462 6.38 -22.90 -27.04
N GLN A 463 6.01 -22.03 -26.10
CA GLN A 463 5.90 -20.60 -26.34
C GLN A 463 7.24 -19.96 -26.72
N TYR A 464 8.33 -20.37 -26.06
CA TYR A 464 9.67 -19.91 -26.43
C TYR A 464 10.06 -20.35 -27.83
N LEU A 465 9.98 -21.66 -28.12
CA LEU A 465 10.36 -22.22 -29.42
C LEU A 465 9.62 -21.54 -30.56
N LYS A 466 8.31 -21.31 -30.42
CA LYS A 466 7.49 -20.57 -31.40
C LYS A 466 7.91 -19.11 -31.58
N VAL A 467 8.28 -18.42 -30.51
CA VAL A 467 8.70 -17.01 -30.57
C VAL A 467 10.05 -16.86 -31.26
N VAL A 468 10.97 -17.81 -31.06
CA VAL A 468 12.33 -17.74 -31.62
C VAL A 468 12.54 -18.56 -32.89
N GLY A 469 11.54 -19.31 -33.35
CA GLY A 469 11.61 -20.10 -34.58
C GLY A 469 12.47 -21.36 -34.45
N LEU A 470 12.41 -22.06 -33.31
CA LEU A 470 13.21 -23.26 -33.00
C LEU A 470 12.32 -24.50 -32.74
N GLU A 471 11.13 -24.55 -33.32
CA GLU A 471 10.18 -25.64 -33.11
C GLU A 471 10.74 -27.00 -33.55
N GLU A 472 11.49 -27.05 -34.65
CA GLU A 472 12.12 -28.28 -35.14
C GLU A 472 13.20 -28.78 -34.18
N ASP A 473 14.06 -27.88 -33.67
CA ASP A 473 15.13 -28.25 -32.73
C ASP A 473 14.59 -28.74 -31.38
N GLY A 474 13.46 -28.19 -30.94
CA GLY A 474 12.82 -28.53 -29.67
C GLY A 474 11.76 -29.62 -29.74
N ALA A 475 11.48 -30.18 -30.92
CA ALA A 475 10.38 -31.13 -31.13
C ALA A 475 10.47 -32.36 -30.20
N GLU A 476 11.66 -32.96 -30.08
CA GLU A 476 11.90 -34.12 -29.21
C GLU A 476 11.52 -33.86 -27.75
N ILE A 477 11.73 -32.62 -27.26
CA ILE A 477 11.40 -32.24 -25.88
C ILE A 477 9.89 -32.15 -25.70
N LEU A 478 9.19 -31.57 -26.67
CA LEU A 478 7.73 -31.46 -26.64
C LEU A 478 7.09 -32.85 -26.71
N ASP A 479 7.61 -33.74 -27.55
CA ASP A 479 7.14 -35.13 -27.65
C ASP A 479 7.27 -35.87 -26.31
N VAL A 480 8.41 -35.74 -25.62
CA VAL A 480 8.62 -36.34 -24.29
C VAL A 480 7.60 -35.82 -23.27
N LEU A 481 7.33 -34.52 -23.27
CA LEU A 481 6.35 -33.93 -22.36
C LEU A 481 4.91 -34.34 -22.72
N ASP A 482 4.58 -34.44 -24.00
CA ASP A 482 3.25 -34.85 -24.49
C ASP A 482 2.94 -36.31 -24.19
N GLU A 483 3.91 -37.22 -24.38
CA GLU A 483 3.78 -38.61 -23.98
C GLU A 483 3.40 -38.73 -22.51
N TRP A 484 3.97 -37.89 -21.64
CA TRP A 484 3.69 -37.95 -20.21
C TRP A 484 2.34 -37.35 -19.83
N ILE A 485 1.97 -36.22 -20.44
CA ILE A 485 0.64 -35.63 -20.26
C ILE A 485 -0.42 -36.67 -20.62
N HIS A 486 -0.29 -37.34 -21.77
CA HIS A 486 -1.22 -38.40 -22.18
C HIS A 486 -1.25 -39.58 -21.19
N GLN A 487 -0.09 -40.06 -20.72
CA GLN A 487 -0.06 -41.11 -19.68
C GLN A 487 -0.73 -40.70 -18.37
N TYR A 488 -0.65 -39.41 -18.01
CA TYR A 488 -1.30 -38.88 -16.82
C TYR A 488 -2.83 -38.85 -17.01
N GLU A 489 -3.31 -38.38 -18.17
CA GLU A 489 -4.73 -38.40 -18.53
C GLU A 489 -5.32 -39.82 -18.50
N GLU A 490 -4.60 -40.81 -19.08
CA GLU A 490 -5.03 -42.21 -19.05
C GLU A 490 -5.13 -42.78 -17.64
N LYS A 491 -4.16 -42.45 -16.75
CA LYS A 491 -4.18 -42.87 -15.35
C LYS A 491 -5.31 -42.24 -14.54
N GLU A 492 -5.70 -41.01 -14.84
CA GLU A 492 -6.87 -40.37 -14.20
C GLU A 492 -8.19 -40.90 -14.76
N TYR A 493 -8.26 -41.26 -16.05
CA TYR A 493 -9.46 -41.86 -16.65
C TYR A 493 -9.76 -43.28 -16.13
N VAL A 494 -8.73 -44.04 -15.73
CA VAL A 494 -8.87 -45.42 -15.22
C VAL A 494 -9.15 -45.46 -13.70
N LYS A 495 -9.06 -44.33 -12.98
CA LYS A 495 -9.37 -44.19 -11.55
C LYS A 495 -10.74 -43.56 -11.31
#